data_AF-A0A365TSJ1-F1
#
_entry.id   AF-A0A365TSJ1-F1
#
_cell.length_a   1.000
_cell.length_b   1.000
_cell.length_c   1.000
_cell.angle_alpha   90.00
_cell.angle_beta   90.00
_cell.angle_gamma   90.00
#
_symmetry.space_group_name_H-M   'P 1'
#
loop_
_entity.id
_entity.type
_entity.pdbx_description
1 polymer ?
#
loop_
_entity_poly.entity_id
_entity_poly.type
_entity_poly.pdbx_seq_one_letter_code
_entity_poly.pdbx_strand_id
1 'polypeptide(L)'
;MSDIPVNVLVPVGVIIAALIAGAFSFLSLVLTKEQQISQLRQNWIDALRDDISKYIAALVATEEIYWAMNQKHGDTVDVLARSMETKEEHQELAIAYSSIMMRLNPDDKSEHQKALRKSLVQSKALANNGKWDESAAMVDSIREFAQLTLKEEWERVKVGEPSFVNSKRVAVIGVVTALLVAGLVIYNISVPVELHAIKK
;
A
#
# COMPACT_ATOMS: atom_id res chain seq x y z
N MET A 1 -1.61 17.02 -59.17
CA MET A 1 -1.03 16.60 -57.89
C MET A 1 -0.32 17.82 -57.32
N SER A 2 -0.96 18.55 -56.40
CA SER A 2 -0.32 19.67 -55.72
C SER A 2 0.69 19.11 -54.74
N ASP A 3 1.98 19.28 -55.04
CA ASP A 3 3.05 18.87 -54.13
C ASP A 3 2.86 19.58 -52.80
N ILE A 4 2.61 18.80 -51.75
CA ILE A 4 2.57 19.31 -50.39
C ILE A 4 3.94 19.92 -50.12
N PRO A 5 4.04 21.22 -49.80
CA PRO A 5 5.34 21.84 -49.67
C PRO A 5 6.03 21.23 -48.44
N VAL A 6 7.21 20.66 -48.68
CA VAL A 6 7.98 19.83 -47.71
C VAL A 6 8.27 20.61 -46.41
N ASN A 7 8.31 21.94 -46.50
CA ASN A 7 8.48 22.86 -45.38
C ASN A 7 7.34 22.83 -44.34
N VAL A 8 6.14 22.36 -44.69
CA VAL A 8 5.02 22.21 -43.74
C VAL A 8 4.94 20.78 -43.17
N LEU A 9 5.31 19.78 -43.96
CA LEU A 9 5.23 18.37 -43.55
C LEU A 9 6.21 18.05 -42.40
N VAL A 10 7.43 18.59 -42.48
CA VAL A 10 8.49 18.33 -41.49
C VAL A 10 8.13 18.87 -40.10
N PRO A 11 7.73 20.15 -39.90
CA PRO A 11 7.32 20.65 -38.59
C PRO A 11 6.12 19.91 -37.99
N VAL A 12 5.12 19.55 -38.81
CA VAL A 12 3.96 18.78 -38.36
C VAL A 12 4.39 17.40 -37.85
N GLY A 13 5.29 16.71 -38.56
CA GLY A 13 5.88 15.45 -38.10
C GLY A 13 6.60 15.58 -36.76
N VAL A 14 7.40 16.65 -36.57
CA VAL A 14 8.12 16.93 -35.32
C VAL A 14 7.16 17.16 -34.15
N ILE A 15 6.10 17.95 -34.35
CA ILE A 15 5.10 18.22 -33.30
C ILE A 15 4.39 16.93 -32.90
N ILE A 16 4.00 16.10 -33.86
CA ILE A 16 3.35 14.80 -33.59
C ILE A 16 4.31 13.89 -32.82
N ALA A 17 5.56 13.78 -33.25
CA ALA A 17 6.57 12.98 -32.57
C ALA A 17 6.79 13.45 -31.11
N ALA A 18 6.86 14.78 -30.88
CA ALA A 18 7.01 15.35 -29.55
C ALA A 18 5.80 15.07 -28.64
N LEU A 19 4.57 15.15 -29.19
CA LEU A 19 3.35 14.82 -28.45
C LEU A 19 3.30 13.34 -28.05
N ILE A 20 3.66 12.44 -28.97
CA ILE A 20 3.74 11.01 -28.69
C ILE A 20 4.80 10.74 -27.62
N ALA A 21 6.00 11.30 -27.76
CA ALA A 21 7.07 11.15 -26.78
C ALA A 21 6.66 11.68 -25.39
N GLY A 22 5.98 12.83 -25.34
CA GLY A 22 5.43 13.41 -24.12
C GLY A 22 4.40 12.50 -23.44
N ALA A 23 3.48 11.91 -24.22
CA ALA A 23 2.49 10.98 -23.69
C ALA A 23 3.14 9.70 -23.10
N PHE A 24 4.14 9.15 -23.78
CA PHE A 24 4.90 8.00 -23.27
C PHE A 24 5.69 8.34 -22.00
N SER A 25 6.30 9.53 -21.94
CA SER A 25 7.01 10.02 -20.75
C SER A 25 6.05 10.15 -19.56
N PHE A 26 4.89 10.76 -19.77
CA PHE A 26 3.85 10.89 -18.74
C PHE A 26 3.35 9.54 -18.24
N LEU A 27 3.03 8.61 -19.16
CA LEU A 27 2.61 7.25 -18.80
C LEU A 27 3.67 6.52 -17.97
N SER A 28 4.94 6.62 -18.38
CA SER A 28 6.07 6.02 -17.66
C SER A 28 6.18 6.57 -16.24
N LEU A 29 5.99 7.88 -16.06
CA LEU A 29 6.05 8.53 -14.74
C LEU A 29 4.89 8.10 -13.83
N VAL A 30 3.67 8.03 -14.38
CA VAL A 30 2.50 7.55 -13.66
C VAL A 30 2.67 6.09 -13.23
N LEU A 31 3.12 5.22 -14.14
CA LEU A 31 3.39 3.81 -13.84
C LEU A 31 4.46 3.64 -12.76
N THR A 32 5.55 4.42 -12.85
CA THR A 32 6.62 4.38 -11.85
C THR A 32 6.11 4.78 -10.48
N LYS A 33 5.30 5.85 -10.40
CA LYS A 33 4.70 6.30 -9.14
C LYS A 33 3.81 5.21 -8.51
N GLU A 34 2.95 4.59 -9.30
CA GLU A 34 2.02 3.55 -8.82
C GLU A 34 2.75 2.28 -8.39
N GLN A 35 3.80 1.89 -9.12
CA GLN A 35 4.66 0.79 -8.73
C GLN A 35 5.34 1.08 -7.39
N GLN A 36 5.85 2.30 -7.18
CA GLN A 36 6.46 2.69 -5.92
C GLN A 36 5.46 2.69 -4.77
N ILE A 37 4.25 3.23 -4.97
CA ILE A 37 3.20 3.22 -3.94
C ILE A 37 2.79 1.79 -3.57
N SER A 38 2.60 0.94 -4.59
CA SER A 38 2.27 -0.48 -4.37
C SER A 38 3.38 -1.18 -3.59
N GLN A 39 4.65 -0.91 -3.91
CA GLN A 39 5.79 -1.46 -3.17
C GLN A 39 5.84 -0.95 -1.73
N LEU A 40 5.61 0.34 -1.49
CA LEU A 40 5.57 0.91 -0.14
C LEU A 40 4.45 0.28 0.70
N ARG A 41 3.28 0.01 0.11
CA ARG A 41 2.18 -0.66 0.81
C ARG A 41 2.49 -2.14 1.06
N GLN A 42 3.09 -2.86 0.12
CA GLN A 42 3.55 -4.23 0.36
C GLN A 42 4.59 -4.29 1.48
N ASN A 43 5.56 -3.38 1.49
CA ASN A 43 6.55 -3.27 2.58
C ASN A 43 5.86 -2.99 3.93
N TRP A 44 4.81 -2.17 3.95
CA TRP A 44 4.02 -1.94 5.16
C TRP A 44 3.28 -3.21 5.62
N ILE A 45 2.67 -3.97 4.70
CA ILE A 45 1.98 -5.24 4.99
C ILE A 45 2.96 -6.26 5.57
N ASP A 46 4.13 -6.41 4.94
CA ASP A 46 5.15 -7.37 5.36
C ASP A 46 5.74 -7.00 6.72
N ALA A 47 6.02 -5.71 6.95
CA ALA A 47 6.51 -5.24 8.23
C ALA A 47 5.46 -5.38 9.34
N LEU A 48 4.18 -5.14 9.05
CA LEU A 48 3.10 -5.38 10.01
C LEU A 48 2.98 -6.87 10.36
N ARG A 49 3.08 -7.77 9.36
CA ARG A 49 3.06 -9.22 9.58
C ARG A 49 4.23 -9.67 10.46
N ASP A 50 5.42 -9.14 10.21
CA ASP A 50 6.62 -9.43 11.00
C ASP A 50 6.47 -8.94 12.45
N ASP A 51 6.04 -7.69 12.65
CA ASP A 51 5.84 -7.14 13.99
C ASP A 51 4.77 -7.91 14.79
N ILE A 52 3.67 -8.34 14.15
CA ILE A 52 2.64 -9.18 14.79
C ILE A 52 3.20 -10.55 15.17
N SER A 53 4.05 -11.14 14.31
CA SER A 53 4.67 -12.43 14.60
C SER A 53 5.60 -12.35 15.80
N LYS A 54 6.41 -11.28 15.90
CA LYS A 54 7.27 -11.01 17.06
C LYS A 54 6.47 -10.76 18.33
N TYR A 55 5.38 -9.99 18.23
CA TYR A 55 4.49 -9.76 19.37
C TYR A 55 3.91 -11.09 19.90
N ILE A 56 3.40 -11.94 19.02
CA ILE A 56 2.85 -13.25 19.40
C ILE A 56 3.95 -14.15 19.99
N ALA A 57 5.13 -14.21 19.35
CA ALA A 57 6.23 -15.05 19.82
C ALA A 57 6.69 -14.64 21.22
N ALA A 58 6.96 -13.35 21.44
CA ALA A 58 7.38 -12.84 22.74
C ALA A 58 6.30 -13.04 23.81
N LEU A 59 5.02 -12.90 23.45
CA LEU A 59 3.90 -13.11 24.37
C LEU A 59 3.81 -14.56 24.84
N VAL A 60 3.85 -15.52 23.89
CA VAL A 60 3.77 -16.95 24.19
C VAL A 60 5.00 -17.40 24.96
N ALA A 61 6.20 -16.98 24.56
CA ALA A 61 7.43 -17.31 25.29
C ALA A 61 7.39 -16.78 26.73
N THR A 62 6.89 -15.56 26.94
CA THR A 62 6.70 -15.02 28.30
C THR A 62 5.73 -15.88 29.10
N GLU A 63 4.58 -16.25 28.54
CA GLU A 63 3.60 -17.10 29.22
C GLU A 63 4.18 -18.47 29.60
N GLU A 64 4.92 -19.13 28.69
CA GLU A 64 5.58 -20.40 28.93
C GLU A 64 6.60 -20.32 30.09
N ILE A 65 7.40 -19.25 30.13
CA ILE A 65 8.35 -19.02 31.24
C ILE A 65 7.59 -18.83 32.55
N TYR A 66 6.55 -17.99 32.57
CA TYR A 66 5.74 -17.77 33.78
C TYR A 66 5.07 -19.06 34.27
N TRP A 67 4.53 -19.88 33.35
CA TRP A 67 3.96 -21.18 33.66
C TRP A 67 4.99 -22.15 34.25
N ALA A 68 6.17 -22.26 33.64
CA ALA A 68 7.26 -23.12 34.10
C ALA A 68 7.77 -22.69 35.49
N MET A 69 7.93 -21.38 35.72
CA MET A 69 8.34 -20.85 37.01
C MET A 69 7.31 -21.14 38.10
N ASN A 70 6.02 -20.96 37.79
CA ASN A 70 4.93 -21.21 38.74
C ASN A 70 4.86 -22.69 39.14
N GLN A 71 5.08 -23.62 38.21
CA GLN A 71 5.16 -25.05 38.54
C GLN A 71 6.33 -25.41 39.44
N LYS A 72 7.49 -24.76 39.25
CA LYS A 72 8.73 -25.10 39.98
C LYS A 72 8.82 -24.47 41.37
N HIS A 73 8.22 -23.30 41.59
CA HIS A 73 8.40 -22.52 42.82
C HIS A 73 7.07 -22.06 43.48
N GLY A 74 5.92 -22.33 42.85
CA GLY A 74 4.62 -21.78 43.27
C GLY A 74 4.63 -20.24 43.28
N ASP A 75 3.85 -19.66 44.20
CA ASP A 75 3.70 -18.20 44.35
C ASP A 75 4.90 -17.49 45.00
N THR A 76 5.97 -18.21 45.37
CA THR A 76 7.08 -17.67 46.17
C THR A 76 8.25 -17.11 45.35
N VAL A 77 8.11 -17.04 44.03
CA VAL A 77 9.15 -16.48 43.15
C VAL A 77 9.30 -14.99 43.38
N ASP A 78 10.54 -14.56 43.64
CA ASP A 78 10.90 -13.14 43.68
C ASP A 78 10.59 -12.44 42.34
N VAL A 79 9.80 -11.37 42.41
CA VAL A 79 9.37 -10.57 41.26
C VAL A 79 10.56 -10.00 40.49
N LEU A 80 11.65 -9.68 41.19
CA LEU A 80 12.86 -9.14 40.57
C LEU A 80 13.59 -10.23 39.77
N ALA A 81 13.78 -11.43 40.34
CA ALA A 81 14.34 -12.57 39.62
C ALA A 81 13.51 -12.91 38.36
N ARG A 82 12.18 -12.91 38.48
CA ARG A 82 11.26 -13.12 37.36
C ARG A 82 11.41 -12.08 36.26
N SER A 83 11.46 -10.80 36.63
CA SER A 83 11.60 -9.69 35.67
C SER A 83 12.96 -9.66 34.97
N MET A 84 14.01 -10.21 35.62
CA MET A 84 15.32 -10.35 34.99
C MET A 84 15.37 -11.50 33.99
N GLU A 85 14.69 -12.61 34.29
CA GLU A 85 14.66 -13.81 33.44
C GLU A 85 13.83 -13.59 32.17
N THR A 86 12.73 -12.83 32.25
CA THR A 86 11.86 -12.50 31.09
C THR A 86 12.15 -11.13 30.46
N LYS A 87 13.32 -10.55 30.75
CA LYS A 87 13.64 -9.18 30.35
C LYS A 87 13.65 -9.02 28.83
N GLU A 88 14.24 -9.98 28.12
CA GLU A 88 14.40 -9.93 26.66
C GLU A 88 13.04 -10.04 25.98
N GLU A 89 12.18 -10.95 26.43
CA GLU A 89 10.84 -11.17 25.92
C GLU A 89 9.95 -9.95 26.19
N HIS A 90 10.03 -9.35 27.39
CA HIS A 90 9.30 -8.12 27.69
C HIS A 90 9.75 -6.95 26.80
N GLN A 91 11.05 -6.86 26.52
CA GLN A 91 11.58 -5.83 25.64
C GLN A 91 11.08 -6.04 24.20
N GLU A 92 11.15 -7.27 23.68
CA GLU A 92 10.66 -7.60 22.34
C GLU A 92 9.15 -7.36 22.21
N LEU A 93 8.38 -7.79 23.21
CA LEU A 93 6.94 -7.55 23.28
C LEU A 93 6.60 -6.06 23.26
N ALA A 94 7.34 -5.24 24.02
CA ALA A 94 7.14 -3.79 24.07
C ALA A 94 7.50 -3.09 22.76
N ILE A 95 8.59 -3.51 22.12
CA ILE A 95 9.02 -3.00 20.81
C ILE A 95 7.96 -3.35 19.76
N ALA A 96 7.60 -4.64 19.65
CA ALA A 96 6.64 -5.13 18.67
C ALA A 96 5.28 -4.44 18.85
N TYR A 97 4.77 -4.35 20.08
CA TYR A 97 3.52 -3.64 20.38
C TYR A 97 3.57 -2.18 19.90
N SER A 98 4.65 -1.48 20.22
CA SER A 98 4.79 -0.06 19.88
C SER A 98 4.87 0.14 18.36
N SER A 99 5.64 -0.70 17.68
CA SER A 99 5.74 -0.70 16.21
C SER A 99 4.38 -0.94 15.55
N ILE A 100 3.61 -1.93 16.00
CA ILE A 100 2.27 -2.20 15.48
C ILE A 100 1.37 -0.98 15.70
N MET A 101 1.31 -0.45 16.93
CA MET A 101 0.46 0.70 17.25
C MET A 101 0.80 1.96 16.43
N MET A 102 2.07 2.17 16.07
CA MET A 102 2.48 3.28 15.21
C MET A 102 2.16 3.06 13.73
N ARG A 103 2.12 1.80 13.27
CA ARG A 103 1.73 1.46 11.89
C ARG A 103 0.23 1.50 11.67
N LEU A 104 -0.55 1.09 12.67
CA LEU A 104 -2.00 1.10 12.59
C LEU A 104 -2.50 2.53 12.74
N ASN A 105 -3.14 3.05 11.69
CA ASN A 105 -3.87 4.31 11.75
C ASN A 105 -5.05 4.23 12.75
N PRO A 106 -5.10 5.07 13.80
CA PRO A 106 -6.22 5.11 14.75
C PRO A 106 -7.56 5.48 14.12
N ASP A 107 -7.53 6.29 13.06
CA ASP A 107 -8.72 6.81 12.38
C ASP A 107 -9.04 6.04 11.09
N ASP A 108 -8.51 4.82 10.93
CA ASP A 108 -8.86 4.00 9.77
C ASP A 108 -10.35 3.62 9.77
N LYS A 109 -10.91 3.47 8.58
CA LYS A 109 -12.29 3.03 8.37
C LYS A 109 -12.43 1.52 8.48
N SER A 110 -11.33 0.77 8.41
CA SER A 110 -11.33 -0.69 8.55
C SER A 110 -11.78 -1.10 9.95
N GLU A 111 -12.88 -1.85 10.02
CA GLU A 111 -13.35 -2.47 11.26
C GLU A 111 -12.41 -3.57 11.73
N HIS A 112 -11.74 -4.29 10.81
CA HIS A 112 -10.76 -5.32 11.14
C HIS A 112 -9.52 -4.73 11.82
N GLN A 113 -9.04 -3.58 11.35
CA GLN A 113 -7.92 -2.87 11.97
C GLN A 113 -8.27 -2.36 13.38
N LYS A 114 -9.49 -1.85 13.57
CA LYS A 114 -9.98 -1.46 14.90
C LYS A 114 -10.07 -2.66 15.84
N ALA A 115 -10.57 -3.80 15.35
CA ALA A 115 -10.67 -5.04 16.12
C ALA A 115 -9.29 -5.60 16.49
N LEU A 116 -8.32 -5.57 15.56
CA LEU A 116 -6.93 -5.94 15.83
C LEU A 116 -6.33 -5.05 16.93
N ARG A 117 -6.48 -3.73 16.80
CA ARG A 117 -5.99 -2.76 17.80
C ARG A 117 -6.60 -3.03 19.17
N LYS A 118 -7.92 -3.27 19.24
CA LYS A 118 -8.62 -3.60 20.49
C LYS A 118 -8.05 -4.87 21.13
N SER A 119 -7.84 -5.91 20.33
CA SER A 119 -7.31 -7.19 20.80
C SER A 119 -5.89 -7.06 21.35
N LEU A 120 -5.02 -6.29 20.68
CA LEU A 120 -3.67 -5.99 21.15
C LEU A 120 -3.66 -5.18 22.45
N VAL A 121 -4.53 -4.17 22.57
CA VAL A 121 -4.67 -3.37 23.80
C VAL A 121 -5.14 -4.24 24.96
N GLN A 122 -6.11 -5.12 24.72
CA GLN A 122 -6.64 -6.02 25.74
C GLN A 122 -5.59 -7.04 26.19
N SER A 123 -4.89 -7.67 25.25
CA SER A 123 -3.77 -8.59 25.55
C SER A 123 -2.69 -7.89 26.37
N LYS A 124 -2.26 -6.68 25.97
CA LYS A 124 -1.29 -5.90 26.76
C LYS A 124 -1.79 -5.56 28.17
N ALA A 125 -3.07 -5.23 28.33
CA ALA A 125 -3.65 -4.94 29.63
C ALA A 125 -3.66 -6.18 30.55
N LEU A 126 -3.97 -7.36 30.01
CA LEU A 126 -3.91 -8.63 30.74
C LEU A 126 -2.48 -8.97 31.16
N ALA A 127 -1.53 -8.87 30.22
CA ALA A 127 -0.10 -9.04 30.48
C ALA A 127 0.42 -8.12 31.59
N ASN A 128 0.08 -6.83 31.56
CA ASN A 128 0.47 -5.87 32.59
C ASN A 128 -0.10 -6.19 33.98
N ASN A 129 -1.23 -6.91 34.03
CA ASN A 129 -1.84 -7.38 35.29
C ASN A 129 -1.32 -8.76 35.72
N GLY A 130 -0.29 -9.29 35.05
CA GLY A 130 0.30 -10.60 35.35
C GLY A 130 -0.53 -11.80 34.87
N LYS A 131 -1.65 -11.57 34.16
CA LYS A 131 -2.53 -12.60 33.60
C LYS A 131 -2.03 -13.04 32.23
N TRP A 132 -0.86 -13.68 32.23
CA TRP A 132 -0.16 -14.07 31.01
C TRP A 132 -0.89 -15.16 30.21
N ASP A 133 -1.56 -16.08 30.91
CA ASP A 133 -2.41 -17.12 30.35
C ASP A 133 -3.62 -16.53 29.59
N GLU A 134 -4.36 -15.61 30.22
CA GLU A 134 -5.47 -14.90 29.59
C GLU A 134 -4.99 -14.04 28.41
N SER A 135 -3.80 -13.45 28.53
CA SER A 135 -3.19 -12.67 27.45
C SER A 135 -2.81 -13.56 26.25
N ALA A 136 -2.18 -14.71 26.50
CA ALA A 136 -1.80 -15.67 25.46
C ALA A 136 -3.02 -16.31 24.79
N ALA A 137 -4.12 -16.49 25.52
CA ALA A 137 -5.39 -16.93 24.93
C ALA A 137 -5.96 -15.94 23.87
N MET A 138 -5.49 -14.70 23.85
CA MET A 138 -5.87 -13.73 22.82
C MET A 138 -5.13 -13.91 21.48
N VAL A 139 -4.09 -14.76 21.42
CA VAL A 139 -3.24 -14.93 20.23
C VAL A 139 -4.05 -15.30 18.99
N ASP A 140 -5.04 -16.19 19.12
CA ASP A 140 -5.87 -16.61 17.99
C ASP A 140 -6.73 -15.46 17.46
N SER A 141 -7.31 -14.65 18.36
CA SER A 141 -8.07 -13.46 17.98
C SER A 141 -7.19 -12.40 17.33
N ILE A 142 -5.98 -12.16 17.86
CA ILE A 142 -5.00 -11.24 17.27
C ILE A 142 -4.63 -11.72 15.87
N ARG A 143 -4.36 -13.03 15.70
CA ARG A 143 -4.02 -13.64 14.41
C ARG A 143 -5.15 -13.52 13.40
N GLU A 144 -6.39 -13.78 13.82
CA GLU A 144 -7.57 -13.67 12.96
C GLU A 144 -7.74 -12.23 12.45
N PHE A 145 -7.77 -11.24 13.34
CA PHE A 145 -7.94 -9.85 12.93
C PHE A 145 -6.73 -9.31 12.16
N ALA A 146 -5.52 -9.81 12.44
CA ALA A 146 -4.34 -9.54 11.65
C ALA A 146 -4.49 -10.04 10.22
N GLN A 147 -4.90 -11.30 10.02
CA GLN A 147 -5.12 -11.86 8.68
C GLN A 147 -6.17 -11.08 7.89
N LEU A 148 -7.27 -10.71 8.54
CA LEU A 148 -8.32 -9.91 7.92
C LEU A 148 -7.82 -8.52 7.52
N THR A 149 -7.09 -7.82 8.40
CA THR A 149 -6.49 -6.51 8.13
C THR A 149 -5.50 -6.58 6.96
N LEU A 150 -4.61 -7.59 6.97
CA LEU A 150 -3.63 -7.79 5.90
C LEU A 150 -4.31 -8.12 4.57
N LYS A 151 -5.42 -8.88 4.59
CA LYS A 151 -6.20 -9.20 3.39
C LYS A 151 -6.87 -7.95 2.81
N GLU A 152 -7.48 -7.11 3.64
CA GLU A 152 -8.07 -5.85 3.16
C GLU A 152 -7.04 -4.94 2.50
N GLU A 153 -5.87 -4.78 3.13
CA GLU A 153 -4.79 -3.97 2.56
C GLU A 153 -4.22 -4.60 1.28
N TRP A 154 -4.15 -5.92 1.20
CA TRP A 154 -3.80 -6.63 -0.03
C TRP A 154 -4.79 -6.39 -1.17
N GLU A 155 -6.10 -6.41 -0.89
CA GLU A 155 -7.11 -6.03 -1.89
C GLU A 155 -6.95 -4.58 -2.33
N ARG A 156 -6.65 -3.65 -1.40
CA ARG A 156 -6.36 -2.25 -1.73
C ARG A 156 -5.11 -2.09 -2.61
N VAL A 157 -4.06 -2.91 -2.42
CA VAL A 157 -2.88 -2.95 -3.31
C VAL A 157 -3.29 -3.41 -4.71
N LYS A 158 -4.07 -4.48 -4.82
CA LYS A 158 -4.46 -5.06 -6.12
C LYS A 158 -5.35 -4.14 -6.94
N VAL A 159 -6.26 -3.41 -6.30
CA VAL A 159 -7.14 -2.45 -6.97
C VAL A 159 -6.35 -1.22 -7.46
N GLY A 160 -5.26 -0.87 -6.78
CA GLY A 160 -4.45 0.32 -7.08
C GLY A 160 -5.10 1.62 -6.61
N GLU A 161 -4.44 2.76 -6.82
CA GLU A 161 -5.02 4.05 -6.46
C GLU A 161 -6.06 4.50 -7.50
N PRO A 162 -7.21 5.11 -7.08
CA PRO A 162 -8.17 5.70 -8.02
C PRO A 162 -7.54 6.75 -8.96
N SER A 163 -6.46 7.39 -8.51
CA SER A 163 -5.66 8.34 -9.29
C SER A 163 -4.99 7.70 -10.50
N PHE A 164 -4.59 6.42 -10.42
CA PHE A 164 -4.05 5.65 -11.54
C PHE A 164 -5.06 5.49 -12.67
N VAL A 165 -6.28 5.09 -12.30
CA VAL A 165 -7.36 4.82 -13.25
C VAL A 165 -7.69 6.09 -14.04
N ASN A 166 -7.70 7.24 -13.36
CA ASN A 166 -7.94 8.53 -14.00
C ASN A 166 -6.75 8.99 -14.85
N SER A 167 -5.52 8.81 -14.39
CA SER A 167 -4.31 9.19 -15.14
C SER A 167 -4.15 8.40 -16.44
N LYS A 168 -4.50 7.10 -16.42
CA LYS A 168 -4.55 6.27 -17.63
C LYS A 168 -5.57 6.78 -18.63
N ARG A 169 -6.76 7.20 -18.17
CA ARG A 169 -7.81 7.78 -19.04
C ARG A 169 -7.34 9.09 -19.68
N VAL A 170 -6.73 9.99 -18.91
CA VAL A 170 -6.21 11.27 -19.40
C VAL A 170 -5.13 11.04 -20.47
N ALA A 171 -4.19 10.12 -20.23
CA ALA A 171 -3.15 9.79 -21.19
C ALA A 171 -3.73 9.23 -22.50
N VAL A 172 -4.70 8.31 -22.43
CA VAL A 172 -5.37 7.76 -23.64
C VAL A 172 -6.11 8.86 -24.40
N ILE A 173 -6.86 9.72 -23.69
CA ILE A 173 -7.55 10.85 -24.31
C ILE A 173 -6.55 11.76 -25.04
N GLY A 174 -5.43 12.11 -24.38
CA GLY A 174 -4.39 12.96 -24.97
C GLY A 174 -3.75 12.38 -26.22
N VAL A 175 -3.48 11.06 -26.24
CA VAL A 175 -2.96 10.38 -27.45
C VAL A 175 -4.00 10.38 -28.57
N VAL A 176 -5.27 10.09 -28.26
CA VAL A 176 -6.34 10.06 -29.26
C VAL A 176 -6.58 11.45 -29.85
N THR A 177 -6.62 12.50 -29.03
CA THR A 177 -6.75 13.87 -29.56
C THR A 177 -5.55 14.28 -30.39
N ALA A 178 -4.32 13.93 -29.99
CA ALA A 178 -3.13 14.21 -30.81
C ALA A 178 -3.20 13.53 -32.19
N LEU A 179 -3.65 12.27 -32.25
CA LEU A 179 -3.84 11.54 -33.51
C LEU A 179 -4.97 12.11 -34.36
N LEU A 180 -6.09 12.52 -33.75
CA LEU A 180 -7.21 13.14 -34.47
C LEU A 180 -6.83 14.51 -35.06
N VAL A 181 -6.10 15.34 -34.30
CA VAL A 181 -5.59 16.63 -34.78
C VAL A 181 -4.62 16.41 -35.93
N ALA A 182 -3.70 15.45 -35.80
CA ALA A 182 -2.80 15.09 -36.89
C ALA A 182 -3.57 14.67 -38.16
N GLY A 183 -4.58 13.81 -38.03
CA GLY A 183 -5.42 13.38 -39.13
C GLY A 183 -6.20 14.54 -39.79
N LEU A 184 -6.77 15.45 -38.99
CA LEU A 184 -7.46 16.64 -39.49
C LEU A 184 -6.53 17.61 -40.22
N VAL A 185 -5.32 17.82 -39.71
CA VAL A 185 -4.32 18.67 -40.37
C VAL A 185 -3.91 18.06 -41.71
N ILE A 186 -3.62 16.76 -41.75
CA ILE A 186 -3.29 16.05 -43.00
C ILE A 186 -4.46 16.10 -43.98
N TYR A 187 -5.69 15.88 -43.52
CA TYR A 187 -6.90 15.94 -44.35
C TYR A 187 -7.10 17.34 -44.96
N ASN A 188 -7.03 18.40 -44.15
CA ASN A 188 -7.19 19.78 -44.64
C ASN A 188 -6.10 20.19 -45.63
N ILE A 189 -4.88 19.67 -45.49
CA ILE A 189 -3.79 19.90 -46.45
C ILE A 189 -4.00 19.09 -47.74
N SER A 190 -4.64 17.92 -47.65
CA SER A 190 -4.85 17.00 -48.78
C SER A 190 -6.09 17.33 -49.62
N VAL A 191 -7.09 18.02 -49.06
CA VAL A 191 -8.30 18.42 -49.80
C VAL A 191 -8.00 19.70 -50.60
N PRO A 192 -8.08 19.67 -51.95
CA PRO A 192 -7.89 20.87 -52.76
C PRO A 192 -9.00 21.90 -52.52
N VAL A 193 -8.61 23.16 -52.44
CA VAL A 193 -9.45 24.35 -52.13
C VAL A 193 -10.63 24.57 -53.11
N GLU A 194 -10.70 23.85 -54.22
CA GLU A 194 -11.67 24.09 -55.31
C GLU A 194 -13.16 23.85 -54.96
N LEU A 195 -13.48 23.14 -53.88
CA LEU A 195 -14.89 22.91 -53.50
C LEU A 195 -15.56 24.07 -52.75
N HIS A 196 -14.82 25.10 -52.32
CA HIS A 196 -15.42 26.29 -51.70
C HIS A 196 -15.90 27.35 -52.71
N ALA A 197 -15.63 27.16 -54.02
CA ALA A 197 -16.00 28.13 -55.05
C ALA A 197 -17.31 27.80 -55.80
N ILE A 198 -17.94 26.64 -55.58
CA ILE A 198 -19.17 26.20 -56.31
C ILE A 198 -20.43 26.32 -55.42
N LYS A 199 -20.47 27.33 -54.55
CA LYS A 199 -21.72 27.81 -53.94
C LYS A 199 -21.76 29.33 -54.09
N LYS A 200 -22.05 29.79 -55.30
CA LYS A 200 -22.54 31.15 -55.55
C LYS A 200 -23.79 31.06 -56.39
#